data_AF-A0A0R3RD98-F1
#
_entry.id   AF-A0A0R3RD98-F1
#
_cell.length_a   1.000
_cell.length_b   1.000
_cell.length_c   1.000
_cell.angle_alpha   90.00
_cell.angle_beta   90.00
_cell.angle_gamma   90.00
#
_symmetry.space_group_name_H-M   'P 1'
#
loop_
_entity.id
_entity.type
_entity.pdbx_description
1 polymer ?
#
loop_
_entity_poly.entity_id
_entity_poly.type
_entity_poly.pdbx_seq_one_letter_code
_entity_poly.pdbx_strand_id
1 'polypeptide(L)'
;MILMKELKNTTEADVVNRNRLKEALRKMKNQEKTQADVNRRKEVIREIRHENNERMRQGLPPVFKTRAQIRELIWRKKYDELKGGKKLEKYLRRKTKKQDKRSMLPMNQ
;
A
#
# COMPACT_ATOMS: atom_id res chain seq x y z
N MET A 1 -16.87 13.35 0.77
CA MET A 1 -17.54 12.10 1.20
C MET A 1 -18.61 12.41 2.22
N ILE A 2 -19.82 11.89 2.00
CA ILE A 2 -21.02 12.11 2.82
C ILE A 2 -20.82 11.54 4.24
N LEU A 3 -20.33 10.30 4.35
CA LEU A 3 -20.01 9.61 5.62
C LEU A 3 -19.02 10.38 6.54
N MET A 4 -18.06 11.11 5.97
CA MET A 4 -17.10 11.90 6.75
C MET A 4 -17.74 13.18 7.32
N LYS A 5 -18.76 13.73 6.65
CA LYS A 5 -19.55 14.86 7.16
C LYS A 5 -20.51 14.39 8.25
N GLU A 6 -21.17 13.25 8.06
CA GLU A 6 -22.03 12.63 9.06
C GLU A 6 -21.27 12.25 10.35
N LEU A 7 -20.04 11.76 10.23
CA LEU A 7 -19.19 11.47 11.39
C LEU A 7 -18.80 12.75 12.18
N LYS A 8 -18.71 13.90 11.52
CA LYS A 8 -18.43 15.18 12.19
C LYS A 8 -19.67 15.73 12.92
N ASN A 9 -20.85 15.42 12.41
CA ASN A 9 -22.12 15.88 12.95
C ASN A 9 -22.67 14.96 14.07
N THR A 10 -22.12 13.77 14.24
CA THR A 10 -22.52 12.83 15.31
C THR A 10 -21.92 13.25 16.65
N THR A 11 -22.80 13.52 17.63
CA THR A 11 -22.44 13.85 19.01
C THR A 11 -21.88 12.64 19.76
N GLU A 12 -21.12 12.87 20.83
CA GLU A 12 -20.50 11.80 21.62
C GLU A 12 -21.51 10.85 22.27
N ALA A 13 -22.75 11.30 22.47
CA ALA A 13 -23.85 10.50 23.01
C ALA A 13 -24.27 9.35 22.08
N ASP A 14 -24.07 9.49 20.76
CA ASP A 14 -24.49 8.50 19.77
C ASP A 14 -23.32 7.58 19.36
N VAL A 15 -22.70 6.96 20.38
CA VAL A 15 -21.48 6.15 20.27
C VAL A 15 -21.62 5.00 19.27
N VAL A 16 -22.80 4.37 19.22
CA VAL A 16 -23.08 3.23 18.34
C VAL A 16 -23.05 3.65 16.88
N ASN A 17 -23.74 4.73 16.52
CA ASN A 17 -23.75 5.26 15.16
C ASN A 17 -22.37 5.80 14.74
N ARG A 18 -21.66 6.48 15.66
CA ARG A 18 -20.29 6.94 15.43
C ARG A 18 -19.32 5.77 15.15
N ASN A 19 -19.46 4.65 15.85
CA ASN A 19 -18.62 3.46 15.64
C ASN A 19 -18.93 2.78 14.30
N ARG A 20 -20.20 2.65 13.93
CA ARG A 20 -20.62 2.13 12.62
C ARG A 20 -20.05 2.96 11.47
N LEU A 21 -20.12 4.29 11.55
CA LEU A 21 -19.56 5.21 10.56
C LEU A 21 -18.03 5.07 10.45
N LYS A 22 -17.33 4.97 11.58
CA LYS A 22 -15.87 4.73 11.60
C LYS A 22 -15.51 3.38 10.96
N GLU A 23 -16.28 2.34 11.23
CA GLU A 23 -16.06 1.01 10.66
C GLU A 23 -16.30 1.00 9.15
N ALA A 24 -17.37 1.66 8.69
CA ALA A 24 -17.66 1.83 7.26
C ALA A 24 -16.50 2.53 6.54
N LEU A 25 -16.00 3.65 7.09
CA LEU A 25 -14.84 4.35 6.54
C LEU A 25 -13.57 3.48 6.52
N ARG A 26 -13.36 2.65 7.55
CA ARG A 26 -12.24 1.68 7.57
C ARG A 26 -12.40 0.63 6.48
N LYS A 27 -13.59 0.06 6.30
CA LYS A 27 -13.90 -0.94 5.26
C LYS A 27 -13.67 -0.37 3.86
N MET A 28 -14.19 0.83 3.58
CA MET A 28 -13.97 1.52 2.30
C MET A 28 -12.47 1.71 2.01
N LYS A 29 -11.72 2.23 2.99
CA LYS A 29 -10.27 2.42 2.84
C LYS A 29 -9.52 1.11 2.63
N ASN A 30 -9.94 0.03 3.28
CA ASN A 30 -9.34 -1.29 3.09
C ASN A 30 -9.67 -1.84 1.70
N GLN A 31 -10.89 -1.66 1.21
CA GLN A 31 -11.30 -2.04 -0.13
C GLN A 31 -10.49 -1.29 -1.19
N GLU A 32 -10.30 0.02 -1.04
CA GLU A 32 -9.44 0.82 -1.92
C GLU A 32 -8.00 0.29 -1.96
N LYS A 33 -7.42 -0.04 -0.80
CA LYS A 33 -6.08 -0.63 -0.72
C LYS A 33 -6.00 -1.98 -1.41
N THR A 34 -6.96 -2.86 -1.15
CA THR A 34 -7.05 -4.18 -1.76
C THR A 34 -7.18 -4.06 -3.28
N GLN A 35 -8.03 -3.16 -3.77
CA GLN A 35 -8.19 -2.91 -5.20
C GLN A 35 -6.88 -2.40 -5.83
N ALA A 36 -6.18 -1.49 -5.16
CA ALA A 36 -4.88 -1.02 -5.63
C ALA A 36 -3.83 -2.16 -5.67
N ASP A 37 -3.79 -3.04 -4.67
CA ASP A 37 -2.89 -4.21 -4.68
C ASP A 37 -3.25 -5.21 -5.81
N VAL A 38 -4.54 -5.41 -6.10
CA VAL A 38 -5.01 -6.24 -7.22
C VAL A 38 -4.62 -5.62 -8.57
N ASN A 39 -4.81 -4.30 -8.72
CA ASN A 39 -4.46 -3.59 -9.95
C ASN A 39 -2.94 -3.68 -10.22
N ARG A 40 -2.09 -3.45 -9.21
CA ARG A 40 -0.63 -3.64 -9.30
C ARG A 40 -0.26 -5.04 -9.79
N ARG A 41 -0.89 -6.08 -9.23
CA ARG A 41 -0.66 -7.48 -9.66
C ARG A 41 -1.04 -7.69 -11.12
N LYS A 42 -2.19 -7.18 -11.54
CA LYS A 42 -2.66 -7.28 -12.93
C LYS A 42 -1.70 -6.59 -13.90
N GLU A 43 -1.21 -5.41 -13.55
CA GLU A 43 -0.25 -4.68 -14.36
C GLU A 43 1.07 -5.43 -14.53
N VAL A 44 1.66 -5.92 -13.43
CA VAL A 44 2.91 -6.70 -13.50
C VAL A 44 2.73 -7.94 -14.38
N ILE A 45 1.62 -8.67 -14.23
CA ILE A 45 1.34 -9.84 -15.08
C ILE A 45 1.15 -9.42 -16.55
N ARG A 46 0.48 -8.29 -16.80
CA ARG A 46 0.27 -7.76 -18.16
C ARG A 46 1.60 -7.40 -18.82
N GLU A 47 2.51 -6.76 -18.09
CA GLU A 47 3.87 -6.43 -18.57
C GLU A 47 4.67 -7.68 -18.91
N ILE A 48 4.68 -8.68 -18.03
CA ILE A 48 5.36 -9.96 -18.28
C ILE A 48 4.80 -10.65 -19.53
N ARG A 49 3.48 -10.65 -19.70
CA ARG A 49 2.83 -11.21 -20.89
C ARG A 49 3.21 -10.44 -22.15
N HIS A 50 3.23 -9.11 -22.08
CA HIS A 50 3.62 -8.28 -23.21
C HIS A 50 5.08 -8.53 -23.61
N GLU A 51 6.01 -8.55 -22.64
CA GLU A 51 7.43 -8.87 -22.86
C GLU A 51 7.59 -10.24 -23.53
N ASN A 52 6.86 -11.25 -23.07
CA ASN A 52 6.90 -12.59 -23.66
C ASN A 52 6.30 -12.63 -25.08
N ASN A 53 5.23 -11.88 -25.36
CA ASN A 53 4.67 -11.79 -26.70
C ASN A 53 5.66 -11.15 -27.68
N GLU A 54 6.38 -10.10 -27.28
CA GLU A 54 7.40 -9.49 -28.13
C GLU A 54 8.59 -10.44 -28.38
N ARG A 55 9.02 -11.22 -27.36
CA ARG A 55 10.03 -12.26 -27.55
C ARG A 55 9.59 -13.30 -28.58
N MET A 56 8.35 -13.76 -28.46
CA MET A 56 7.80 -14.73 -29.40
C MET A 56 7.73 -14.17 -30.83
N ARG A 57 7.41 -12.88 -31.00
CA ARG A 57 7.46 -12.22 -32.32
C ARG A 57 8.86 -12.19 -32.93
N GLN A 58 9.89 -12.15 -32.08
CA GLN A 58 11.29 -12.21 -32.50
C GLN A 58 11.79 -13.66 -32.68
N GLY A 59 10.93 -14.67 -32.53
CA GLY A 59 11.29 -16.09 -32.58
C GLY A 59 12.00 -16.60 -31.32
N LEU A 60 12.07 -15.80 -30.26
CA LEU A 60 12.66 -16.18 -28.98
C LEU A 60 11.62 -16.83 -28.05
N PRO A 61 12.02 -17.82 -27.22
CA PRO A 61 11.10 -18.44 -26.28
C PRO A 61 10.71 -17.47 -25.14
N PRO A 62 9.50 -17.61 -24.57
CA PRO A 62 9.04 -16.80 -23.44
C PRO A 62 9.83 -17.11 -22.17
N VAL A 63 9.93 -16.12 -21.28
CA VAL A 63 10.59 -16.25 -19.98
C VAL A 63 9.55 -16.22 -18.88
N PHE A 64 9.49 -17.30 -18.11
CA PHE A 64 8.61 -17.41 -16.97
C PHE A 64 9.33 -16.97 -15.69
N LYS A 65 8.77 -15.98 -15.00
CA LYS A 65 9.29 -15.50 -13.72
C LYS A 65 8.74 -16.34 -12.58
N THR A 66 9.56 -16.62 -11.57
CA THR A 66 9.15 -17.33 -10.36
C THR A 66 8.21 -16.48 -9.51
N ARG A 67 7.50 -17.11 -8.57
CA ARG A 67 6.63 -16.39 -7.61
C ARG A 67 7.40 -15.35 -6.79
N ALA A 68 8.67 -15.61 -6.44
CA ALA A 68 9.50 -14.66 -5.71
C ALA A 68 9.84 -13.44 -6.56
N GLN A 69 10.25 -13.65 -7.82
CA GLN A 69 10.54 -12.57 -8.76
C GLN A 69 9.30 -11.71 -9.06
N ILE A 70 8.13 -12.33 -9.24
CA ILE A 70 6.88 -11.58 -9.44
C ILE A 70 6.55 -10.72 -8.20
N ARG A 71 6.73 -11.26 -6.99
CA ARG A 71 6.54 -10.48 -5.75
C ARG A 71 7.49 -9.28 -5.68
N GLU A 72 8.75 -9.48 -6.06
CA GLU A 72 9.74 -8.40 -6.11
C GLU A 72 9.31 -7.29 -7.08
N LEU A 73 8.85 -7.63 -8.29
CA LEU A 73 8.34 -6.66 -9.26
C LEU A 73 7.14 -5.86 -8.73
N ILE A 74 6.20 -6.53 -8.06
CA ILE A 74 5.05 -5.86 -7.43
C ILE A 74 5.52 -4.91 -6.33
N TRP A 75 6.50 -5.31 -5.52
CA TRP A 75 7.05 -4.46 -4.46
C TRP A 75 7.81 -3.26 -5.00
N ARG A 76 8.57 -3.42 -6.09
CA ARG A 76 9.25 -2.32 -6.78
C ARG A 76 8.24 -1.28 -7.26
N LYS A 77 7.19 -1.70 -7.99
CA LYS A 77 6.10 -0.78 -8.39
C LYS A 77 5.46 -0.06 -7.21
N LYS A 78 5.13 -0.82 -6.16
CA LYS A 78 4.53 -0.25 -4.93
C LYS A 78 5.48 0.74 -4.25
N TYR A 79 6.79 0.49 -4.28
CA TYR A 79 7.79 1.39 -3.74
C TYR A 79 7.86 2.69 -4.55
N ASP A 80 7.84 2.62 -5.88
CA ASP A 80 7.90 3.80 -6.75
C ASP A 80 6.68 4.71 -6.55
N GLU A 81 5.48 4.13 -6.43
CA GLU A 81 4.26 4.87 -6.06
C GLU A 81 4.40 5.57 -4.69
N LEU A 82 5.04 4.90 -3.73
CA LEU A 82 5.24 5.46 -2.39
C LEU A 82 6.36 6.50 -2.34
N LYS A 83 7.39 6.37 -3.18
CA LYS A 83 8.51 7.30 -3.32
C LYS A 83 8.04 8.65 -3.85
N GLY A 84 7.11 8.65 -4.82
CA GLY A 84 6.47 9.89 -5.29
C GLY A 84 5.58 10.58 -4.26
N GLY A 85 5.27 9.92 -3.13
CA GLY A 85 4.39 10.45 -2.09
C GLY A 85 5.11 10.90 -0.81
N LYS A 86 4.57 11.93 -0.16
CA LYS A 86 5.00 12.39 1.20
C LYS A 86 4.86 11.32 2.29
N LYS A 87 4.22 10.18 2.01
CA LYS A 87 3.98 9.10 2.98
C LYS A 87 5.25 8.34 3.35
N LEU A 88 6.10 8.02 2.37
CA LEU A 88 7.35 7.30 2.62
C LEU A 88 8.31 8.13 3.45
N GLU A 89 8.51 9.40 3.05
CA GLU A 89 9.34 10.35 3.78
C GLU A 89 8.84 10.55 5.23
N LYS A 90 7.52 10.74 5.41
CA LYS A 90 6.92 10.88 6.74
C LYS A 90 7.12 9.63 7.60
N TYR A 91 7.06 8.43 7.01
CA TYR A 91 7.33 7.18 7.72
C TYR A 91 8.81 7.09 8.14
N LEU A 92 9.75 7.37 7.23
CA LEU A 92 11.19 7.37 7.53
C LEU A 92 11.54 8.39 8.61
N ARG A 93 10.98 9.60 8.56
CA ARG A 93 11.12 10.62 9.62
C ARG A 93 10.58 10.16 10.99
N ARG A 94 9.50 9.38 11.02
CA ARG A 94 8.98 8.81 12.27
C ARG A 94 9.87 7.69 12.81
N LYS A 95 10.41 6.87 11.91
CA LYS A 95 11.29 5.74 12.28
C LYS A 95 12.61 6.24 12.86
N THR A 96 13.24 7.21 12.21
CA THR A 96 14.47 7.89 12.69
C THR A 96 14.25 8.52 14.06
N LYS A 97 13.23 9.36 14.22
CA LYS A 97 12.86 9.94 15.54
C LYS A 97 12.66 8.89 16.64
N LYS A 98 12.13 7.71 16.33
CA LYS A 98 11.95 6.62 17.30
C LYS A 98 13.27 5.94 17.66
N GLN A 99 14.16 5.80 16.69
CA GLN A 99 15.51 5.25 16.88
C GLN A 99 16.36 6.19 17.74
N ASP A 100 16.34 7.50 17.45
CA ASP A 100 17.06 8.52 18.21
C ASP A 100 16.62 8.54 19.69
N LYS A 101 15.31 8.44 19.93
CA LYS A 101 14.77 8.31 21.29
C LYS A 101 15.21 7.03 21.99
N ARG A 102 15.39 5.94 21.26
CA ARG A 102 15.81 4.64 21.81
C ARG A 102 17.30 4.64 22.14
N SER A 103 18.12 5.36 21.38
CA SER A 103 19.55 5.54 21.68
C SER A 103 19.81 6.56 22.80
N MET A 104 18.86 7.44 23.11
CA MET A 104 18.94 8.38 24.24
C MET A 104 18.43 7.82 25.57
N LEU A 105 17.87 6.61 25.61
CA LEU A 105 17.53 5.95 26.87
C LEU A 105 18.81 5.37 27.48
N PRO A 106 19.14 5.66 28.76
CA PRO A 106 20.29 5.03 29.39
C PRO A 106 20.09 3.52 29.37
N MET A 107 21.11 2.82 28.88
CA MET A 107 21.20 1.36 29.02
C MET A 107 21.36 1.11 30.52
N ASN A 108 20.27 0.79 31.22
CA ASN A 108 20.35 0.35 32.61
C ASN A 108 21.27 -0.88 32.63
N GLN A 109 22.46 -0.70 33.21
CA GLN A 109 23.39 -1.75 33.61
C GLN A 109 22.85 -2.48 34.84
#